data_AF-A0A0T1SHF0-F1
#
_entry.id   AF-A0A0T1SHF0-F1
#
_cell.length_a   1.000
_cell.length_b   1.000
_cell.length_c   1.000
_cell.angle_alpha   90.00
_cell.angle_beta   90.00
_cell.angle_gamma   90.00
#
_symmetry.space_group_name_H-M   'P 1'
#
loop_
_entity.id
_entity.type
_entity.pdbx_description
1 polymer ?
#
loop_
_entity_poly.entity_id
_entity_poly.type
_entity_poly.pdbx_seq_one_letter_code
_entity_poly.pdbx_strand_id
1 'polypeptide(L)'
;MARAREVYYYDYPGDFGLSGLAGTLCSRTALRLDGPVVLALAGAQADDDDRRLGRDLRLLLDSPLPDEVLRAVWLAAVRRCIDPAEEDTETRVWLRRVSEVCPSLAPERDPYEVKTLDAARPRVPEEELREAVAAQIDSAAPGLARHVAVPGIGPALLRVVREADADLGFRMLLRTLKAYSVPVDEALYARLRSTGERLAYPLAAVQEDLNVRWPPIDPGRRDFALGRFGLPFVAAVFRGTEWEHLGTVRENIRSVIDGDLGCVPGSSAAVLLEDVQRLLGSPLSDEEITALWRTAARRQYVDGGFDAEGRAWLERLALECSERLAEVDPVYTPFLSPARTDLTEAVLREVRAATGVDVAEARGVAQVLEDVVRTVDPDLGFRFLLQLLTAYDLPVTDARRRRYEELAERLGYSRDHVDDRLPHTQA
;
A
#
# COMPACT_ATOMS: atom_id res chain seq x y z
N MET A 1 7.99 22.60 17.89
CA MET A 1 8.52 23.07 16.59
C MET A 1 8.37 21.93 15.59
N ALA A 2 8.03 22.22 14.33
CA ALA A 2 8.01 21.20 13.27
C ALA A 2 9.44 20.82 12.88
N ARG A 3 9.72 19.52 12.85
CA ARG A 3 11.02 18.99 12.40
C ARG A 3 10.86 18.51 10.96
N ALA A 4 11.81 18.86 10.09
CA ALA A 4 11.87 18.29 8.76
C ALA A 4 12.23 16.79 8.89
N ARG A 5 11.33 15.93 8.43
CA ARG A 5 11.52 14.48 8.37
C ARG A 5 12.01 14.10 6.98
N GLU A 6 12.76 13.01 6.86
CA GLU A 6 13.25 12.56 5.56
C GLU A 6 12.16 11.82 4.80
N VAL A 7 12.36 11.69 3.50
CA VAL A 7 11.48 10.92 2.61
C VAL A 7 12.07 9.53 2.49
N TYR A 8 11.50 8.55 3.18
CA TYR A 8 12.12 7.22 3.32
C TYR A 8 11.76 6.27 2.19
N TYR A 9 10.59 6.42 1.56
CA TYR A 9 10.15 5.49 0.51
C TYR A 9 11.00 5.52 -0.77
N TYR A 10 11.85 6.53 -0.97
CA TYR A 10 12.83 6.55 -2.08
C TYR A 10 14.06 5.69 -1.77
N ASP A 11 14.52 5.71 -0.52
CA ASP A 11 15.80 5.15 -0.12
C ASP A 11 15.65 3.71 0.42
N TYR A 12 14.44 3.32 0.84
CA TYR A 12 14.21 2.05 1.54
C TYR A 12 13.00 1.30 0.97
N PRO A 13 13.16 0.01 0.62
CA PRO A 13 12.04 -0.83 0.18
C PRO A 13 11.22 -1.41 1.34
N GLY A 14 11.72 -1.41 2.58
CA GLY A 14 11.10 -2.05 3.75
C GLY A 14 11.59 -1.47 5.09
N ASP A 15 11.70 -2.29 6.13
CA ASP A 15 12.25 -1.88 7.43
C ASP A 15 13.70 -1.36 7.28
N PHE A 16 14.04 -0.29 7.99
CA PHE A 16 15.36 0.38 7.88
C PHE A 16 15.89 0.85 9.24
N GLY A 17 17.16 1.25 9.25
CA GLY A 17 17.89 1.69 10.43
C GLY A 17 17.93 0.63 11.53
N LEU A 18 17.76 1.05 12.78
CA LEU A 18 17.77 0.13 13.91
C LEU A 18 16.64 -0.92 13.83
N SER A 19 15.48 -0.56 13.26
CA SER A 19 14.39 -1.51 13.05
C SER A 19 14.71 -2.56 11.97
N GLY A 20 15.37 -2.14 10.88
CA GLY A 20 15.84 -3.02 9.82
C GLY A 20 16.90 -4.00 10.30
N LEU A 21 17.85 -3.54 11.12
CA LEU A 21 18.83 -4.42 11.75
C LEU A 21 18.15 -5.45 12.64
N ALA A 22 17.24 -5.01 13.51
CA ALA A 22 16.49 -5.92 14.37
C ALA A 22 15.66 -6.95 13.58
N GLY A 23 15.06 -6.54 12.45
CA GLY A 23 14.36 -7.42 11.53
C GLY A 23 15.29 -8.47 10.90
N THR A 24 16.46 -8.04 10.43
CA THR A 24 17.50 -8.92 9.86
C THR A 24 17.98 -9.96 10.87
N LEU A 25 18.13 -9.58 12.14
CA LEU A 25 18.48 -10.52 13.21
C LEU A 25 17.36 -11.54 13.45
N CYS A 26 16.10 -11.09 13.47
CA CYS A 26 14.95 -11.97 13.68
C CYS A 26 14.74 -12.99 12.56
N SER A 27 15.01 -12.62 11.30
CA SER A 27 14.82 -13.52 10.15
C SER A 27 15.89 -14.61 10.07
N ARG A 28 17.06 -14.39 10.68
CA ARG A 28 18.23 -15.29 10.68
C ARG A 28 18.17 -16.36 11.77
N THR A 29 17.03 -17.06 11.86
CA THR A 29 16.79 -18.10 12.89
C THR A 29 17.75 -19.30 12.87
N ALA A 30 18.39 -19.56 11.72
CA ALA A 30 19.36 -20.64 11.56
C ALA A 30 20.81 -20.26 11.99
N LEU A 31 21.08 -18.98 12.23
CA LEU A 31 22.41 -18.52 12.64
C LEU A 31 22.49 -18.42 14.16
N ARG A 32 23.60 -18.89 14.72
CA ARG A 32 23.97 -18.51 16.08
C ARG A 32 24.34 -17.03 16.06
N LEU A 33 23.54 -16.21 16.71
CA LEU A 33 23.80 -14.79 16.86
C LEU A 33 24.67 -14.58 18.10
N ASP A 34 25.85 -14.01 17.90
CA ASP A 34 26.74 -13.53 18.95
C ASP A 34 27.18 -12.10 18.61
N GLY A 35 27.86 -11.43 19.55
CA GLY A 35 28.31 -10.05 19.37
C GLY A 35 29.06 -9.81 18.04
N PRO A 36 30.11 -10.58 17.71
CA PRO A 36 30.82 -10.43 16.44
C PRO A 36 29.94 -10.57 15.19
N VAL A 37 29.02 -11.55 15.16
CA VAL A 37 28.11 -11.73 14.03
C VAL A 37 27.19 -10.52 13.89
N VAL A 38 26.63 -10.00 14.99
CA VAL A 38 25.74 -8.84 14.92
C VAL A 38 26.49 -7.58 14.47
N LEU A 39 27.73 -7.38 14.89
CA LEU A 39 28.55 -6.27 14.43
C LEU A 39 28.87 -6.38 12.93
N ALA A 40 29.15 -7.58 12.42
CA ALA A 40 29.36 -7.80 11.00
C ALA A 40 28.09 -7.50 10.18
N LEU A 41 26.92 -7.88 10.67
CA LEU A 41 25.64 -7.56 10.04
C LEU A 41 25.33 -6.07 10.07
N ALA A 42 25.58 -5.41 11.19
CA ALA A 42 25.43 -3.97 11.32
C ALA A 42 26.35 -3.21 10.34
N GLY A 43 27.61 -3.64 10.20
CA GLY A 43 28.54 -3.09 9.22
C GLY A 43 28.05 -3.29 7.78
N ALA A 44 27.67 -4.51 7.41
CA ALA A 44 27.17 -4.81 6.08
C ALA A 44 25.91 -4.01 5.72
N GLN A 45 24.98 -3.84 6.66
CA GLN A 45 23.79 -3.03 6.45
C GLN A 45 24.11 -1.54 6.33
N ALA A 46 25.06 -1.04 7.14
CA ALA A 46 25.49 0.34 7.08
C ALA A 46 26.26 0.69 5.77
N ASP A 47 26.94 -0.31 5.19
CA ASP A 47 27.61 -0.21 3.88
C ASP A 47 26.62 -0.22 2.71
N ASP A 48 25.46 -0.85 2.85
CA ASP A 48 24.36 -0.88 1.86
C ASP A 48 23.52 0.42 1.88
N ASP A 49 24.20 1.56 2.11
CA ASP A 49 23.63 2.90 2.24
C ASP A 49 22.55 3.10 3.34
N ASP A 50 22.38 2.16 4.28
CA ASP A 50 21.53 2.36 5.46
C ASP A 50 22.21 3.24 6.53
N ARG A 51 22.33 4.51 6.20
CA ARG A 51 22.81 5.58 7.10
C ARG A 51 21.87 5.80 8.29
N ARG A 52 20.66 5.22 8.28
CA ARG A 52 19.71 5.38 9.40
C ARG A 52 20.15 4.65 10.63
N LEU A 53 20.82 3.51 10.49
CA LEU A 53 21.27 2.73 11.64
C LEU A 53 22.14 3.58 12.57
N GLY A 54 23.17 4.23 12.04
CA GLY A 54 24.05 5.10 12.84
C GLY A 54 23.35 6.35 13.39
N ARG A 55 22.31 6.86 12.73
CA ARG A 55 21.52 8.00 13.25
C ARG A 55 20.61 7.58 14.40
N ASP A 56 19.94 6.45 14.27
CA ASP A 56 19.05 5.90 15.30
C ASP A 56 19.83 5.59 16.57
N LEU A 57 21.01 4.96 16.43
CA LEU A 57 21.90 4.66 17.53
C LEU A 57 22.33 5.94 18.26
N ARG A 58 22.71 6.99 17.53
CA ARG A 58 23.04 8.30 18.14
C ARG A 58 21.86 8.92 18.87
N LEU A 59 20.64 8.88 18.31
CA LEU A 59 19.45 9.37 19.00
C LEU A 59 19.23 8.67 20.36
N LEU A 60 19.44 7.36 20.42
CA LEU A 60 19.35 6.62 21.68
C LEU A 60 20.51 6.90 22.64
N LEU A 61 21.75 6.94 22.13
CA LEU A 61 22.96 7.16 22.93
C LEU A 61 23.02 8.58 23.53
N ASP A 62 22.55 9.58 22.79
CA ASP A 62 22.50 10.99 23.23
C ASP A 62 21.29 11.28 24.13
N SER A 63 20.31 10.37 24.20
CA SER A 63 19.13 10.53 25.05
C SER A 63 19.41 10.24 26.54
N PRO A 64 18.59 10.81 27.45
CA PRO A 64 18.66 10.52 28.88
C PRO A 64 18.07 9.15 29.26
N LEU A 65 17.73 8.29 28.28
CA LEU A 65 17.12 6.99 28.52
C LEU A 65 18.03 6.08 29.36
N PRO A 66 17.55 5.54 30.48
CA PRO A 66 18.30 4.56 31.26
C PRO A 66 18.57 3.27 30.49
N ASP A 67 19.59 2.53 30.91
CA ASP A 67 20.00 1.28 30.24
C ASP A 67 18.89 0.24 30.25
N GLU A 68 18.08 0.17 31.31
CA GLU A 68 16.95 -0.77 31.38
C GLU A 68 15.89 -0.51 30.30
N VAL A 69 15.69 0.76 29.90
CA VAL A 69 14.76 1.12 28.82
C VAL A 69 15.34 0.73 27.47
N LEU A 70 16.63 1.06 27.25
CA LEU A 70 17.34 0.68 26.03
C LEU A 70 17.34 -0.84 25.85
N ARG A 71 17.63 -1.58 26.92
CA ARG A 71 17.61 -3.05 26.93
C ARG A 71 16.23 -3.60 26.62
N ALA A 72 15.18 -3.08 27.26
CA ALA A 72 13.82 -3.56 27.04
C ALA A 72 13.39 -3.39 25.57
N VAL A 73 13.63 -2.21 24.99
CA VAL A 73 13.27 -1.93 23.60
C VAL A 73 14.10 -2.76 22.62
N TRP A 74 15.41 -2.89 22.84
CA TRP A 74 16.26 -3.76 22.03
C TRP A 74 15.78 -5.22 22.06
N LEU A 75 15.60 -5.80 23.25
CA LEU A 75 15.15 -7.18 23.42
C LEU A 75 13.77 -7.43 22.80
N ALA A 76 12.87 -6.44 22.86
CA ALA A 76 11.58 -6.53 22.22
C ALA A 76 11.70 -6.49 20.68
N ALA A 77 12.53 -5.59 20.14
CA ALA A 77 12.74 -5.46 18.71
C ALA A 77 13.37 -6.72 18.09
N VAL A 78 14.31 -7.36 18.79
CA VAL A 78 15.02 -8.56 18.30
C VAL A 78 14.40 -9.88 18.79
N ARG A 79 13.19 -9.83 19.39
CA ARG A 79 12.53 -11.02 19.97
C ARG A 79 13.43 -11.83 20.92
N ARG A 80 14.30 -11.14 21.66
CA ARG A 80 15.30 -11.74 22.58
C ARG A 80 16.28 -12.72 21.92
N CYS A 81 16.52 -12.62 20.61
CA CYS A 81 17.50 -13.48 19.94
C CYS A 81 18.96 -13.15 20.31
N ILE A 82 19.20 -11.94 20.84
CA ILE A 82 20.49 -11.52 21.41
C ILE A 82 20.25 -10.56 22.58
N ASP A 83 20.88 -10.84 23.72
CA ASP A 83 20.88 -9.99 24.91
C ASP A 83 22.32 -9.58 25.24
N PRO A 84 22.68 -8.29 25.14
CA PRO A 84 24.02 -7.82 25.49
C PRO A 84 24.45 -8.19 26.92
N ALA A 85 23.50 -8.34 27.84
CA ALA A 85 23.78 -8.72 29.22
C ALA A 85 24.27 -10.17 29.36
N GLU A 86 23.99 -11.06 28.40
CA GLU A 86 24.53 -12.43 28.39
C GLU A 86 26.03 -12.46 28.07
N GLU A 87 26.57 -11.37 27.48
CA GLU A 87 27.99 -11.14 27.25
C GLU A 87 28.59 -10.13 28.26
N ASP A 88 27.99 -10.03 29.46
CA ASP A 88 28.40 -9.10 30.53
C ASP A 88 28.54 -7.64 30.07
N THR A 89 27.76 -7.23 29.07
CA THR A 89 27.85 -5.90 28.44
C THR A 89 26.55 -5.11 28.65
N GLU A 90 26.67 -3.89 29.20
CA GLU A 90 25.54 -2.94 29.27
C GLU A 90 25.01 -2.60 27.88
N THR A 91 23.68 -2.39 27.75
CA THR A 91 23.06 -2.19 26.43
C THR A 91 23.58 -0.94 25.75
N ARG A 92 23.80 0.15 26.49
CA ARG A 92 24.35 1.40 25.99
C ARG A 92 25.78 1.23 25.47
N VAL A 93 26.60 0.41 26.14
CA VAL A 93 27.96 0.09 25.68
C VAL A 93 27.90 -0.75 24.41
N TRP A 94 26.98 -1.71 24.35
CA TRP A 94 26.73 -2.51 23.17
C TRP A 94 26.29 -1.67 21.96
N LEU A 95 25.27 -0.82 22.11
CA LEU A 95 24.80 0.08 21.06
C LEU A 95 25.90 1.05 20.58
N ARG A 96 26.83 1.43 21.45
CA ARG A 96 28.01 2.21 21.06
C ARG A 96 28.93 1.42 20.13
N ARG A 97 29.21 0.15 20.43
CA ARG A 97 29.99 -0.74 19.53
C ARG A 97 29.32 -0.89 18.17
N VAL A 98 27.99 -1.05 18.15
CA VAL A 98 27.23 -1.09 16.89
C VAL A 98 27.35 0.25 16.14
N SER A 99 27.33 1.38 16.85
CA SER A 99 27.49 2.69 16.22
C SER A 99 28.89 2.93 15.66
N GLU A 100 29.93 2.27 16.20
CA GLU A 100 31.31 2.40 15.75
C GLU A 100 31.55 1.73 14.39
N VAL A 101 30.73 0.73 14.02
CA VAL A 101 30.79 0.11 12.69
C VAL A 101 29.92 0.84 11.65
N CYS A 102 29.16 1.86 12.06
CA CYS A 102 28.40 2.69 11.13
C CYS A 102 29.26 3.87 10.62
N PRO A 103 29.15 4.25 9.33
CA PRO A 103 29.91 5.36 8.78
C PRO A 103 29.53 6.70 9.45
N SER A 104 30.53 7.51 9.74
CA SER A 104 30.41 8.75 10.52
C SER A 104 29.76 9.93 9.76
N LEU A 105 29.73 9.91 8.43
CA LEU A 105 29.24 11.01 7.59
C LEU A 105 28.51 10.46 6.36
N ALA A 106 27.41 11.12 5.99
CA ALA A 106 26.80 10.94 4.68
C ALA A 106 27.71 11.56 3.61
N PRO A 107 28.01 10.88 2.50
CA PRO A 107 28.44 11.55 1.28
C PRO A 107 27.50 12.70 0.92
N GLU A 108 28.05 13.79 0.37
CA GLU A 108 27.25 14.87 -0.22
C GLU A 108 26.28 14.26 -1.25
N ARG A 109 24.97 14.38 -0.98
CA ARG A 109 23.94 14.09 -1.99
C ARG A 109 24.08 15.08 -3.13
N ASP A 110 23.72 14.66 -4.34
CA ASP A 110 23.70 15.55 -5.49
C ASP A 110 22.88 16.82 -5.17
N PRO A 111 23.40 18.04 -5.40
CA PRO A 111 22.68 19.29 -5.13
C PRO A 111 21.28 19.38 -5.74
N TYR A 112 21.03 18.66 -6.85
CA TYR A 112 19.74 18.58 -7.52
C TYR A 112 18.76 17.64 -6.79
N GLU A 113 19.24 16.51 -6.28
CA GLU A 113 18.45 15.61 -5.42
C GLU A 113 18.07 16.31 -4.11
N VAL A 114 19.00 17.06 -3.51
CA VAL A 114 18.76 17.81 -2.27
C VAL A 114 17.60 18.80 -2.43
N LYS A 115 17.58 19.60 -3.51
CA LYS A 115 16.50 20.58 -3.74
C LYS A 115 15.13 19.93 -3.93
N THR A 116 15.08 18.82 -4.64
CA THR A 116 13.82 18.13 -4.97
C THR A 116 13.28 17.38 -3.75
N LEU A 117 14.15 16.66 -3.03
CA LEU A 117 13.76 15.91 -1.84
C LEU A 117 13.47 16.82 -0.64
N ASP A 118 14.21 17.92 -0.44
CA ASP A 118 13.95 18.86 0.65
C ASP A 118 12.58 19.55 0.53
N ALA A 119 12.10 19.76 -0.69
CA ALA A 119 10.74 20.23 -0.94
C ALA A 119 9.68 19.17 -0.60
N ALA A 120 10.00 17.89 -0.78
CA ALA A 120 9.12 16.76 -0.50
C ALA A 120 9.16 16.26 0.97
N ARG A 121 10.08 16.79 1.80
CA ARG A 121 10.24 16.37 3.19
C ARG A 121 8.99 16.67 4.02
N PRO A 122 8.39 15.67 4.69
CA PRO A 122 7.26 15.92 5.57
C PRO A 122 7.65 16.83 6.73
N ARG A 123 6.81 17.83 6.99
CA ARG A 123 6.94 18.75 8.13
C ARG A 123 5.92 18.35 9.17
N VAL A 124 6.33 17.52 10.12
CA VAL A 124 5.46 17.06 11.20
C VAL A 124 5.85 17.78 12.50
N PRO A 125 4.90 18.43 13.20
CA PRO A 125 5.11 18.93 14.55
C PRO A 125 5.50 17.79 15.49
N GLU A 126 6.65 17.93 16.18
CA GLU A 126 7.17 16.83 17.03
C GLU A 126 6.18 16.40 18.11
N GLU A 127 5.50 17.35 18.74
CA GLU A 127 4.57 17.05 19.81
C GLU A 127 3.33 16.30 19.30
N GLU A 128 2.80 16.70 18.15
CA GLU A 128 1.70 16.00 17.49
C GLU A 128 2.09 14.57 17.12
N LEU A 129 3.33 14.38 16.66
CA LEU A 129 3.84 13.04 16.36
C LEU A 129 3.97 12.20 17.64
N ARG A 130 4.49 12.77 18.73
CA ARG A 130 4.59 12.09 20.03
C ARG A 130 3.24 11.65 20.55
N GLU A 131 2.25 12.54 20.51
CA GLU A 131 0.87 12.23 20.91
C GLU A 131 0.27 11.11 20.06
N ALA A 132 0.42 11.19 18.74
CA ALA A 132 -0.10 10.18 17.82
C ALA A 132 0.53 8.80 18.05
N VAL A 133 1.86 8.73 18.20
CA VAL A 133 2.59 7.48 18.45
C VAL A 133 2.29 6.94 19.85
N ALA A 134 2.19 7.81 20.87
CA ALA A 134 1.81 7.39 22.22
C ALA A 134 0.40 6.77 22.24
N ALA A 135 -0.57 7.37 21.56
CA ALA A 135 -1.93 6.82 21.46
C ALA A 135 -1.96 5.43 20.77
N GLN A 136 -1.05 5.18 19.83
CA GLN A 136 -0.89 3.86 19.21
C GLN A 136 -0.26 2.84 20.16
N ILE A 137 0.75 3.23 20.93
CA ILE A 137 1.34 2.38 21.98
C ILE A 137 0.28 2.00 23.02
N ASP A 138 -0.52 2.98 23.47
CA ASP A 138 -1.59 2.75 24.44
C ASP A 138 -2.68 1.82 23.87
N SER A 139 -3.06 2.01 22.61
CA SER A 139 -3.98 1.11 21.90
C SER A 139 -3.43 -0.32 21.81
N ALA A 140 -2.13 -0.47 21.57
CA ALA A 140 -1.45 -1.76 21.46
C ALA A 140 -1.13 -2.40 22.82
N ALA A 141 -1.20 -1.67 23.93
CA ALA A 141 -0.72 -2.09 25.24
C ALA A 141 -1.29 -3.45 25.72
N PRO A 142 -2.59 -3.76 25.56
CA PRO A 142 -3.12 -5.08 25.91
C PRO A 142 -2.54 -6.22 25.04
N GLY A 143 -2.25 -5.93 23.77
CA GLY A 143 -1.57 -6.86 22.86
C GLY A 143 -0.13 -7.09 23.28
N LEU A 144 0.62 -6.01 23.51
CA LEU A 144 2.01 -6.03 23.95
C LEU A 144 2.16 -6.80 25.27
N ALA A 145 1.33 -6.51 26.28
CA ALA A 145 1.39 -7.17 27.58
C ALA A 145 1.14 -8.68 27.52
N ARG A 146 0.33 -9.15 26.56
CA ARG A 146 0.00 -10.58 26.40
C ARG A 146 1.02 -11.36 25.59
N HIS A 147 1.61 -10.75 24.56
CA HIS A 147 2.41 -11.47 23.57
C HIS A 147 3.91 -11.21 23.68
N VAL A 148 4.32 -10.06 24.21
CA VAL A 148 5.74 -9.68 24.30
C VAL A 148 6.35 -10.21 25.58
N ALA A 149 7.42 -11.01 25.45
CA ALA A 149 8.10 -11.65 26.58
C ALA A 149 8.98 -10.68 27.41
N VAL A 150 9.02 -9.40 27.05
CA VAL A 150 9.77 -8.34 27.74
C VAL A 150 8.80 -7.51 28.59
N PRO A 151 8.86 -7.62 29.93
CA PRO A 151 7.99 -6.87 30.82
C PRO A 151 8.17 -5.35 30.66
N GLY A 152 7.08 -4.60 30.79
CA GLY A 152 7.14 -3.13 30.79
C GLY A 152 7.48 -2.50 29.43
N ILE A 153 7.37 -3.23 28.33
CA ILE A 153 7.71 -2.72 26.99
C ILE A 153 6.86 -1.50 26.57
N GLY A 154 5.57 -1.45 26.91
CA GLY A 154 4.70 -0.30 26.61
C GLY A 154 5.26 1.00 27.21
N PRO A 155 5.45 1.08 28.55
CA PRO A 155 6.13 2.19 29.20
C PRO A 155 7.53 2.51 28.62
N ALA A 156 8.33 1.49 28.30
CA ALA A 156 9.66 1.70 27.70
C ALA A 156 9.59 2.38 26.33
N LEU A 157 8.67 1.96 25.45
CA LEU A 157 8.43 2.59 24.15
C LEU A 157 7.94 4.03 24.30
N LEU A 158 7.03 4.30 25.25
CA LEU A 158 6.57 5.67 25.54
C LEU A 158 7.71 6.59 25.97
N ARG A 159 8.69 6.06 26.73
CA ARG A 159 9.89 6.83 27.09
C ARG A 159 10.76 7.12 25.87
N VAL A 160 10.96 6.17 24.95
CA VAL A 160 11.68 6.44 23.70
C VAL A 160 11.02 7.56 22.90
N VAL A 161 9.70 7.54 22.77
CA VAL A 161 8.93 8.58 22.05
C VAL A 161 9.13 9.96 22.68
N ARG A 162 9.11 10.05 24.01
CA ARG A 162 9.19 11.32 24.75
C ARG A 162 10.61 11.86 24.88
N GLU A 163 11.57 10.98 25.17
CA GLU A 163 12.92 11.33 25.62
C GLU A 163 13.98 11.21 24.50
N ALA A 164 13.71 10.47 23.42
CA ALA A 164 14.64 10.32 22.29
C ALA A 164 14.07 10.90 20.98
N ASP A 165 13.12 10.21 20.34
CA ASP A 165 12.50 10.65 19.08
C ASP A 165 11.22 9.84 18.79
N ALA A 166 10.16 10.52 18.35
CA ALA A 166 8.87 9.87 18.10
C ALA A 166 8.85 8.97 16.84
N ASP A 167 9.63 9.31 15.80
CA ASP A 167 9.76 8.51 14.57
C ASP A 167 10.54 7.21 14.86
N LEU A 168 11.63 7.29 15.63
CA LEU A 168 12.30 6.09 16.13
C LEU A 168 11.39 5.26 17.04
N GLY A 169 10.67 5.89 17.97
CA GLY A 169 9.72 5.20 18.85
C GLY A 169 8.62 4.46 18.07
N PHE A 170 8.11 5.06 17.00
CA PHE A 170 7.15 4.44 16.09
C PHE A 170 7.72 3.21 15.38
N ARG A 171 8.94 3.30 14.84
CA ARG A 171 9.61 2.12 14.22
C ARG A 171 9.89 1.01 15.21
N MET A 172 10.26 1.34 16.45
CA MET A 172 10.45 0.34 17.50
C MET A 172 9.13 -0.32 17.92
N LEU A 173 8.02 0.42 17.93
CA LEU A 173 6.69 -0.15 18.10
C LEU A 173 6.37 -1.15 16.97
N LEU A 174 6.46 -0.72 15.71
CA LEU A 174 6.19 -1.58 14.54
C LEU A 174 7.03 -2.85 14.59
N ARG A 175 8.34 -2.73 14.80
CA ARG A 175 9.26 -3.87 14.88
C ARG A 175 8.91 -4.83 16.00
N THR A 176 8.50 -4.32 17.16
CA THR A 176 8.05 -5.14 18.29
C THR A 176 6.76 -5.89 17.96
N LEU A 177 5.78 -5.21 17.35
CA LEU A 177 4.52 -5.83 16.92
C LEU A 177 4.78 -6.96 15.92
N LYS A 178 5.63 -6.72 14.92
CA LYS A 178 6.04 -7.72 13.91
C LYS A 178 6.80 -8.89 14.53
N ALA A 179 7.82 -8.61 15.36
CA ALA A 179 8.70 -9.62 15.96
C ALA A 179 7.94 -10.63 16.85
N TYR A 180 6.90 -10.18 17.56
CA TYR A 180 6.06 -11.03 18.40
C TYR A 180 4.72 -11.41 17.75
N SER A 181 4.51 -11.05 16.48
CA SER A 181 3.24 -11.23 15.76
C SER A 181 2.04 -10.79 16.60
N VAL A 182 2.16 -9.62 17.25
CA VAL A 182 1.12 -9.07 18.10
C VAL A 182 -0.11 -8.77 17.23
N PRO A 183 -1.29 -9.34 17.54
CA PRO A 183 -2.46 -9.09 16.72
C PRO A 183 -2.90 -7.62 16.76
N VAL A 184 -3.10 -7.03 15.59
CA VAL A 184 -3.52 -5.65 15.37
C VAL A 184 -4.90 -5.65 14.69
N ASP A 185 -5.87 -4.90 15.19
CA ASP A 185 -7.15 -4.74 14.48
C ASP A 185 -7.05 -3.72 13.33
N GLU A 186 -8.05 -3.71 12.45
CA GLU A 186 -8.11 -2.79 11.30
C GLU A 186 -8.00 -1.32 11.71
N ALA A 187 -8.62 -0.92 12.82
CA ALA A 187 -8.61 0.46 13.27
C ALA A 187 -7.21 0.91 13.72
N LEU A 188 -6.49 0.07 14.46
CA LEU A 188 -5.10 0.34 14.84
C LEU A 188 -4.20 0.28 13.60
N TYR A 189 -4.38 -0.68 12.70
CA TYR A 189 -3.63 -0.77 11.44
C TYR A 189 -3.75 0.51 10.62
N ALA A 190 -4.97 1.02 10.42
CA ALA A 190 -5.21 2.27 9.70
C ALA A 190 -4.48 3.47 10.34
N ARG A 191 -4.41 3.55 11.68
CA ARG A 191 -3.65 4.58 12.39
C ARG A 191 -2.14 4.44 12.21
N LEU A 192 -1.62 3.21 12.26
CA LEU A 192 -0.21 2.92 11.98
C LEU A 192 0.15 3.34 10.54
N ARG A 193 -0.68 2.96 9.56
CA ARG A 193 -0.49 3.32 8.14
C ARG A 193 -0.49 4.83 7.93
N SER A 194 -1.50 5.52 8.45
CA SER A 194 -1.59 6.98 8.37
C SER A 194 -0.37 7.68 8.98
N THR A 195 0.20 7.14 10.05
CA THR A 195 1.42 7.68 10.66
C THR A 195 2.65 7.44 9.81
N GLY A 196 2.78 6.24 9.23
CA GLY A 196 3.83 5.93 8.26
C GLY A 196 3.77 6.81 7.01
N GLU A 197 2.58 7.03 6.45
CA GLU A 197 2.35 7.94 5.32
C GLU A 197 2.79 9.38 5.65
N ARG A 198 2.40 9.89 6.83
CA ARG A 198 2.81 11.22 7.32
C ARG A 198 4.34 11.34 7.50
N LEU A 199 5.01 10.24 7.79
CA LEU A 199 6.46 10.15 7.89
C LEU A 199 7.14 9.78 6.57
N ALA A 200 6.39 9.64 5.47
CA ALA A 200 6.87 9.21 4.17
C ALA A 200 7.63 7.86 4.21
N TYR A 201 7.13 6.90 4.99
CA TYR A 201 7.64 5.54 5.00
C TYR A 201 7.23 4.76 3.76
N PRO A 202 8.05 3.81 3.27
CA PRO A 202 7.56 2.80 2.34
C PRO A 202 6.44 2.00 3.03
N LEU A 203 5.39 1.65 2.28
CA LEU A 203 4.24 0.91 2.82
C LEU A 203 4.67 -0.41 3.47
N ALA A 204 5.63 -1.10 2.87
CA ALA A 204 6.23 -2.34 3.37
C ALA A 204 6.79 -2.21 4.80
N ALA A 205 7.42 -1.09 5.16
CA ALA A 205 7.92 -0.86 6.52
C ALA A 205 6.80 -0.85 7.57
N VAL A 206 5.56 -0.56 7.19
CA VAL A 206 4.41 -0.64 8.09
C VAL A 206 3.71 -2.00 8.00
N GLN A 207 3.44 -2.46 6.77
CA GLN A 207 2.52 -3.57 6.50
C GLN A 207 3.18 -4.95 6.59
N GLU A 208 4.38 -5.13 6.07
CA GLU A 208 5.01 -6.46 5.98
C GLU A 208 5.23 -7.06 7.37
N ASP A 209 4.94 -8.36 7.50
CA ASP A 209 5.00 -9.15 8.74
C ASP A 209 4.11 -8.67 9.90
N LEU A 210 3.24 -7.68 9.67
CA LEU A 210 2.31 -7.23 10.70
C LEU A 210 1.12 -8.20 10.79
N ASN A 211 0.84 -8.70 11.99
CA ASN A 211 -0.27 -9.62 12.23
C ASN A 211 -1.61 -8.85 12.33
N VAL A 212 -2.13 -8.42 11.20
CA VAL A 212 -3.41 -7.69 11.14
C VAL A 212 -4.58 -8.68 11.12
N ARG A 213 -5.56 -8.45 12.00
CA ARG A 213 -6.85 -9.13 12.01
C ARG A 213 -7.79 -8.43 11.05
N TRP A 214 -7.77 -8.90 9.82
CA TRP A 214 -8.62 -8.37 8.78
C TRP A 214 -10.09 -8.76 9.00
N PRO A 215 -11.05 -7.87 8.68
CA PRO A 215 -12.43 -8.29 8.47
C PRO A 215 -12.52 -9.24 7.27
N PRO A 216 -13.64 -9.96 7.10
CA PRO A 216 -13.89 -10.77 5.91
C PRO A 216 -13.75 -9.94 4.63
N ILE A 217 -13.29 -10.59 3.56
CA ILE A 217 -13.21 -9.98 2.23
C ILE A 217 -14.61 -9.56 1.78
N ASP A 218 -14.77 -8.28 1.44
CA ASP A 218 -16.02 -7.72 0.91
C ASP A 218 -15.85 -7.39 -0.58
N PRO A 219 -16.39 -8.21 -1.51
CA PRO A 219 -16.34 -7.90 -2.93
C PRO A 219 -17.19 -6.67 -3.29
N GLY A 220 -18.12 -6.23 -2.44
CA GLY A 220 -18.93 -5.02 -2.64
C GLY A 220 -18.19 -3.72 -2.33
N ARG A 221 -16.98 -3.79 -1.77
CA ARG A 221 -16.14 -2.64 -1.44
C ARG A 221 -15.78 -1.83 -2.69
N ARG A 222 -15.76 -0.49 -2.60
CA ARG A 222 -15.42 0.39 -3.74
C ARG A 222 -14.50 1.57 -3.37
N ASP A 223 -14.13 1.73 -2.10
CA ASP A 223 -13.31 2.81 -1.55
C ASP A 223 -11.79 2.56 -1.65
N PHE A 224 -11.33 1.90 -2.72
CA PHE A 224 -9.90 1.62 -2.93
C PHE A 224 -9.09 2.91 -3.04
N ALA A 225 -7.89 2.91 -2.44
CA ALA A 225 -6.93 4.00 -2.57
C ALA A 225 -6.55 4.23 -4.05
N LEU A 226 -6.24 5.47 -4.43
CA LEU A 226 -5.94 5.90 -5.81
C LEU A 226 -7.09 5.69 -6.82
N GLY A 227 -8.27 5.26 -6.33
CA GLY A 227 -9.48 5.13 -7.13
C GLY A 227 -9.38 4.22 -8.35
N ARG A 228 -8.55 3.19 -8.30
CA ARG A 228 -8.39 2.25 -9.41
C ARG A 228 -8.56 0.83 -8.89
N PHE A 229 -9.51 0.11 -9.44
CA PHE A 229 -9.80 -1.28 -9.10
C PHE A 229 -10.64 -1.97 -10.17
N GLY A 230 -10.72 -3.30 -10.10
CA GLY A 230 -11.53 -4.12 -10.99
C GLY A 230 -11.07 -4.11 -12.45
N LEU A 231 -11.97 -4.51 -13.36
CA LEU A 231 -11.65 -4.66 -14.78
C LEU A 231 -11.12 -3.37 -15.46
N PRO A 232 -11.66 -2.17 -15.16
CA PRO A 232 -11.14 -0.93 -15.75
C PRO A 232 -9.69 -0.62 -15.33
N PHE A 233 -9.25 -1.08 -14.15
CA PHE A 233 -7.85 -0.94 -13.75
C PHE A 233 -6.94 -1.92 -14.50
N VAL A 234 -7.39 -3.17 -14.69
CA VAL A 234 -6.69 -4.12 -15.58
C VAL A 234 -6.53 -3.53 -16.98
N ALA A 235 -7.58 -2.92 -17.54
CA ALA A 235 -7.49 -2.27 -18.85
C ALA A 235 -6.48 -1.11 -18.88
N ALA A 236 -6.30 -0.39 -17.77
CA ALA A 236 -5.29 0.65 -17.66
C ALA A 236 -3.85 0.08 -17.63
N VAL A 237 -3.63 -1.07 -16.98
CA VAL A 237 -2.32 -1.75 -16.97
C VAL A 237 -1.96 -2.26 -18.36
N PHE A 238 -2.92 -2.80 -19.10
CA PHE A 238 -2.73 -3.29 -20.48
C PHE A 238 -2.88 -2.19 -21.55
N ARG A 239 -2.67 -0.93 -21.19
CA ARG A 239 -2.82 0.20 -22.12
C ARG A 239 -1.81 0.13 -23.27
N GLY A 240 -2.28 0.24 -24.51
CA GLY A 240 -1.43 0.34 -25.70
C GLY A 240 -0.45 -0.83 -25.79
N THR A 241 0.82 -0.56 -26.13
CA THR A 241 1.92 -1.56 -26.16
C THR A 241 2.88 -1.45 -24.97
N GLU A 242 2.67 -0.47 -24.07
CA GLU A 242 3.60 -0.16 -22.97
C GLU A 242 3.64 -1.25 -21.90
N TRP A 243 2.58 -2.05 -21.79
CA TRP A 243 2.46 -3.13 -20.81
C TRP A 243 3.55 -4.19 -20.93
N GLU A 244 4.13 -4.38 -22.13
CA GLU A 244 5.22 -5.35 -22.36
C GLU A 244 6.49 -4.97 -21.59
N HIS A 245 6.67 -3.68 -21.26
CA HIS A 245 7.78 -3.21 -20.44
C HIS A 245 7.54 -3.40 -18.94
N LEU A 246 6.29 -3.61 -18.53
CA LEU A 246 5.91 -3.82 -17.14
C LEU A 246 6.07 -5.29 -16.72
N GLY A 247 5.90 -6.23 -17.66
CA GLY A 247 6.08 -7.65 -17.43
C GLY A 247 5.27 -8.52 -18.39
N THR A 248 5.25 -9.82 -18.11
CA THR A 248 4.38 -10.79 -18.77
C THR A 248 2.91 -10.51 -18.45
N VAL A 249 2.00 -11.11 -19.23
CA VAL A 249 0.55 -11.02 -18.97
C VAL A 249 0.21 -11.45 -17.54
N ARG A 250 0.79 -12.56 -17.06
CA ARG A 250 0.52 -13.07 -15.71
C ARG A 250 1.07 -12.13 -14.64
N GLU A 251 2.29 -11.61 -14.80
CA GLU A 251 2.88 -10.65 -13.85
C GLU A 251 2.06 -9.35 -13.77
N ASN A 252 1.58 -8.85 -14.91
CA ASN A 252 0.72 -7.66 -14.95
C ASN A 252 -0.64 -7.91 -14.28
N ILE A 253 -1.27 -9.08 -14.47
CA ILE A 253 -2.49 -9.45 -13.72
C ILE A 253 -2.20 -9.53 -12.23
N ARG A 254 -1.11 -10.20 -11.84
CA ARG A 254 -0.68 -10.36 -10.44
C ARG A 254 -0.44 -9.02 -9.77
N SER A 255 0.18 -8.06 -10.47
CA SER A 255 0.36 -6.69 -9.96
C SER A 255 -0.95 -5.99 -9.58
N VAL A 256 -2.06 -6.31 -10.25
CA VAL A 256 -3.39 -5.76 -9.95
C VAL A 256 -4.04 -6.50 -8.78
N ILE A 257 -4.04 -7.83 -8.79
CA ILE A 257 -4.76 -8.63 -7.78
C ILE A 257 -4.03 -8.73 -6.44
N ASP A 258 -2.70 -8.52 -6.43
CA ASP A 258 -1.88 -8.42 -5.22
C ASP A 258 -1.84 -6.99 -4.67
N GLY A 259 -2.33 -6.01 -5.45
CA GLY A 259 -2.33 -4.59 -5.14
C GLY A 259 -3.41 -4.17 -4.14
N ASP A 260 -3.53 -4.85 -3.00
CA ASP A 260 -4.55 -4.52 -1.98
C ASP A 260 -4.27 -3.18 -1.25
N LEU A 261 -3.09 -2.57 -1.40
CA LEU A 261 -2.72 -1.23 -0.89
C LEU A 261 -3.20 -0.92 0.54
N GLY A 262 -3.03 -1.88 1.46
CA GLY A 262 -3.46 -1.77 2.85
C GLY A 262 -4.96 -2.01 3.10
N CYS A 263 -5.66 -2.64 2.15
CA CYS A 263 -6.96 -3.26 2.37
C CYS A 263 -6.80 -4.71 2.86
N VAL A 264 -7.92 -5.38 3.09
CA VAL A 264 -7.95 -6.82 3.37
C VAL A 264 -7.25 -7.58 2.22
N PRO A 265 -6.28 -8.45 2.48
CA PRO A 265 -5.65 -9.28 1.45
C PRO A 265 -6.69 -10.01 0.61
N GLY A 266 -6.61 -9.88 -0.71
CA GLY A 266 -7.58 -10.43 -1.66
C GLY A 266 -8.74 -9.51 -2.03
N SER A 267 -8.83 -8.29 -1.48
CA SER A 267 -9.88 -7.32 -1.84
C SER A 267 -9.85 -7.00 -3.34
N SER A 268 -8.67 -6.73 -3.90
CA SER A 268 -8.52 -6.41 -5.32
C SER A 268 -8.88 -7.60 -6.20
N ALA A 269 -8.50 -8.82 -5.79
CA ALA A 269 -8.87 -10.06 -6.47
C ALA A 269 -10.38 -10.32 -6.42
N ALA A 270 -11.04 -10.10 -5.28
CA ALA A 270 -12.47 -10.31 -5.10
C ALA A 270 -13.33 -9.37 -5.95
N VAL A 271 -12.98 -8.08 -5.98
CA VAL A 271 -13.70 -7.09 -6.80
C VAL A 271 -13.49 -7.34 -8.30
N LEU A 272 -12.27 -7.70 -8.70
CA LEU A 272 -12.01 -8.08 -10.09
C LEU A 272 -12.77 -9.36 -10.47
N LEU A 273 -12.82 -10.37 -9.59
CA LEU A 273 -13.59 -11.58 -9.83
C LEU A 273 -15.08 -11.30 -9.96
N GLU A 274 -15.63 -10.41 -9.13
CA GLU A 274 -17.03 -9.97 -9.23
C GLU A 274 -17.32 -9.33 -10.60
N ASP A 275 -16.50 -8.38 -11.04
CA ASP A 275 -16.64 -7.74 -12.36
C ASP A 275 -16.62 -8.76 -13.50
N VAL A 276 -15.66 -9.68 -13.44
CA VAL A 276 -15.47 -10.75 -14.41
C VAL A 276 -16.68 -11.67 -14.46
N GLN A 277 -17.17 -12.11 -13.31
CA GLN A 277 -18.33 -13.00 -13.21
C GLN A 277 -19.61 -12.32 -13.71
N ARG A 278 -19.79 -11.02 -13.44
CA ARG A 278 -20.92 -10.23 -13.96
C ARG A 278 -20.91 -10.16 -15.49
N LEU A 279 -19.76 -9.92 -16.12
CA LEU A 279 -19.65 -9.91 -17.58
C LEU A 279 -19.79 -11.31 -18.19
N LEU A 280 -19.17 -12.33 -17.59
CA LEU A 280 -19.32 -13.73 -18.06
C LEU A 280 -20.78 -14.19 -17.98
N GLY A 281 -21.51 -13.81 -16.93
CA GLY A 281 -22.94 -14.09 -16.77
C GLY A 281 -23.89 -13.17 -17.54
N SER A 282 -23.37 -12.15 -18.22
CA SER A 282 -24.18 -11.16 -18.94
C SER A 282 -24.69 -11.67 -20.29
N PRO A 283 -25.76 -11.05 -20.84
CA PRO A 283 -26.24 -11.35 -22.18
C PRO A 283 -25.36 -10.78 -23.31
N LEU A 284 -24.28 -10.07 -22.98
CA LEU A 284 -23.37 -9.48 -23.98
C LEU A 284 -22.68 -10.58 -24.79
N SER A 285 -22.53 -10.35 -26.09
CA SER A 285 -21.81 -11.25 -26.98
C SER A 285 -20.30 -11.23 -26.68
N ASP A 286 -19.58 -12.24 -27.17
CA ASP A 286 -18.13 -12.27 -27.03
C ASP A 286 -17.46 -11.10 -27.78
N GLU A 287 -18.01 -10.72 -28.94
CA GLU A 287 -17.56 -9.56 -29.71
C GLU A 287 -17.78 -8.25 -28.96
N GLU A 288 -18.91 -8.09 -28.27
CA GLU A 288 -19.20 -6.92 -27.46
C GLU A 288 -18.23 -6.78 -26.28
N ILE A 289 -17.96 -7.89 -25.57
CA ILE A 289 -16.98 -7.92 -24.48
C ILE A 289 -15.57 -7.63 -25.01
N THR A 290 -15.20 -8.21 -26.16
CA THR A 290 -13.92 -7.97 -26.83
C THR A 290 -13.77 -6.50 -27.22
N ALA A 291 -14.82 -5.90 -27.80
CA ALA A 291 -14.83 -4.50 -28.16
C ALA A 291 -14.67 -3.61 -26.92
N LEU A 292 -15.38 -3.89 -25.83
CA LEU A 292 -15.27 -3.14 -24.57
C LEU A 292 -13.86 -3.18 -24.01
N TRP A 293 -13.27 -4.38 -23.90
CA TRP A 293 -11.91 -4.60 -23.44
C TRP A 293 -10.89 -3.84 -24.29
N ARG A 294 -10.87 -4.06 -25.61
CA ARG A 294 -9.90 -3.43 -26.52
C ARG A 294 -10.04 -1.92 -26.51
N THR A 295 -11.25 -1.38 -26.38
CA THR A 295 -11.47 0.06 -26.30
C THR A 295 -10.93 0.63 -25.00
N ALA A 296 -11.25 0.02 -23.86
CA ALA A 296 -10.77 0.47 -22.54
C ALA A 296 -9.24 0.41 -22.39
N ALA A 297 -8.60 -0.55 -23.06
CA ALA A 297 -7.15 -0.73 -23.09
C ALA A 297 -6.44 0.05 -24.22
N ARG A 298 -7.17 0.79 -25.09
CA ARG A 298 -6.64 1.41 -26.32
C ARG A 298 -5.90 0.44 -27.25
N ARG A 299 -6.44 -0.77 -27.42
CA ARG A 299 -5.88 -1.84 -28.24
C ARG A 299 -6.67 -2.12 -29.52
N GLN A 300 -7.57 -1.22 -29.94
CA GLN A 300 -8.43 -1.43 -31.13
C GLN A 300 -7.66 -1.58 -32.45
N TYR A 301 -6.47 -0.96 -32.56
CA TYR A 301 -5.67 -0.91 -33.80
C TYR A 301 -4.22 -1.39 -33.58
N VAL A 302 -3.98 -2.14 -32.50
CA VAL A 302 -2.64 -2.59 -32.15
C VAL A 302 -2.44 -4.01 -32.68
N ASP A 303 -1.66 -4.16 -33.74
CA ASP A 303 -1.11 -5.44 -34.16
C ASP A 303 0.03 -5.82 -33.19
N GLY A 304 -0.28 -6.56 -32.12
CA GLY A 304 0.68 -6.91 -31.07
C GLY A 304 0.39 -8.27 -30.42
N GLY A 305 1.37 -8.83 -29.70
CA GLY A 305 1.42 -10.25 -29.31
C GLY A 305 0.38 -10.76 -28.31
N PHE A 306 -0.47 -9.89 -27.75
CA PHE A 306 -1.54 -10.26 -26.85
C PHE A 306 -2.89 -9.76 -27.37
N ASP A 307 -3.62 -10.66 -28.02
CA ASP A 307 -4.99 -10.42 -28.48
C ASP A 307 -5.91 -11.48 -27.89
N ALA A 308 -6.40 -11.22 -26.68
CA ALA A 308 -7.30 -12.13 -26.00
C ALA A 308 -8.75 -11.82 -26.36
N GLU A 309 -9.47 -12.85 -26.81
CA GLU A 309 -10.92 -12.82 -27.03
C GLU A 309 -11.65 -12.61 -25.69
N GLY A 310 -12.77 -11.89 -25.73
CA GLY A 310 -13.41 -11.30 -24.56
C GLY A 310 -13.67 -12.29 -23.43
N ARG A 311 -14.42 -13.37 -23.68
CA ARG A 311 -14.75 -14.37 -22.66
C ARG A 311 -13.55 -15.20 -22.23
N ALA A 312 -12.70 -15.62 -23.17
CA ALA A 312 -11.48 -16.36 -22.85
C ALA A 312 -10.52 -15.52 -21.97
N TRP A 313 -10.46 -14.21 -22.19
CA TRP A 313 -9.72 -13.27 -21.35
C TRP A 313 -10.29 -13.19 -19.94
N LEU A 314 -11.61 -13.01 -19.83
CA LEU A 314 -12.31 -12.97 -18.55
C LEU A 314 -12.13 -14.27 -17.77
N GLU A 315 -12.18 -15.44 -18.41
CA GLU A 315 -11.93 -16.74 -17.78
C GLU A 315 -10.51 -16.85 -17.21
N ARG A 316 -9.50 -16.34 -17.94
CA ARG A 316 -8.13 -16.28 -17.43
C ARG A 316 -8.02 -15.38 -16.20
N LEU A 317 -8.65 -14.21 -16.21
CA LEU A 317 -8.69 -13.32 -15.04
C LEU A 317 -9.39 -14.00 -13.85
N ALA A 318 -10.51 -14.70 -14.09
CA ALA A 318 -11.23 -15.43 -13.06
C ALA A 318 -10.33 -16.49 -12.39
N LEU A 319 -9.53 -17.21 -13.19
CA LEU A 319 -8.59 -18.22 -12.67
C LEU A 319 -7.54 -17.58 -11.75
N GLU A 320 -6.86 -16.53 -12.19
CA GLU A 320 -5.83 -15.85 -11.38
C GLU A 320 -6.42 -15.24 -10.10
N CYS A 321 -7.60 -14.63 -10.18
CA CYS A 321 -8.31 -14.14 -8.99
C CYS A 321 -8.66 -15.26 -8.02
N SER A 322 -9.15 -16.40 -8.54
CA SER A 322 -9.54 -17.55 -7.70
C SER A 322 -8.33 -18.20 -7.03
N GLU A 323 -7.21 -18.33 -7.75
CA GLU A 323 -5.93 -18.77 -7.20
C GLU A 323 -5.51 -17.87 -6.04
N ARG A 324 -5.49 -16.55 -6.27
CA ARG A 324 -5.12 -15.57 -5.25
C ARG A 324 -6.03 -15.61 -4.03
N LEU A 325 -7.34 -15.70 -4.22
CA LEU A 325 -8.31 -15.77 -3.13
C LEU A 325 -8.12 -17.03 -2.29
N ALA A 326 -7.85 -18.18 -2.92
CA ALA A 326 -7.54 -19.41 -2.22
C ALA A 326 -6.21 -19.36 -1.45
N GLU A 327 -5.21 -18.61 -1.94
CA GLU A 327 -3.94 -18.37 -1.25
C GLU A 327 -4.13 -17.55 0.04
N VAL A 328 -4.95 -16.50 0.01
CA VAL A 328 -5.12 -15.57 1.15
C VAL A 328 -6.21 -15.97 2.13
N ASP A 329 -7.28 -16.59 1.65
CA ASP A 329 -8.39 -17.07 2.45
C ASP A 329 -8.94 -18.38 1.82
N PRO A 330 -8.42 -19.55 2.25
CA PRO A 330 -8.83 -20.85 1.71
C PRO A 330 -10.31 -21.19 1.92
N VAL A 331 -11.03 -20.47 2.80
CA VAL A 331 -12.46 -20.68 3.04
C VAL A 331 -13.33 -19.63 2.35
N TYR A 332 -12.73 -18.68 1.63
CA TYR A 332 -13.46 -17.69 0.86
C TYR A 332 -14.35 -18.35 -0.18
N THR A 333 -15.62 -17.94 -0.19
CA THR A 333 -16.58 -18.34 -1.22
C THR A 333 -16.92 -17.10 -2.04
N PRO A 334 -16.70 -17.10 -3.37
CA PRO A 334 -17.05 -15.98 -4.23
C PRO A 334 -18.51 -15.56 -4.04
N PHE A 335 -18.70 -14.26 -3.81
CA PHE A 335 -20.00 -13.64 -3.62
C PHE A 335 -20.19 -12.51 -4.63
N LEU A 336 -21.36 -12.48 -5.27
CA LEU A 336 -21.77 -11.40 -6.15
C LEU A 336 -22.64 -10.42 -5.35
N SER A 337 -22.16 -9.20 -5.17
CA SER A 337 -22.93 -8.16 -4.51
C SER A 337 -24.12 -7.75 -5.39
N PRO A 338 -25.23 -7.28 -4.82
CA PRO A 338 -26.33 -6.74 -5.61
C PRO A 338 -25.88 -5.54 -6.46
N ALA A 339 -26.30 -5.51 -7.74
CA ALA A 339 -26.04 -4.37 -8.63
C ALA A 339 -26.76 -3.10 -8.14
N ARG A 340 -26.12 -1.94 -8.29
CA ARG A 340 -26.64 -0.63 -7.84
C ARG A 340 -27.63 -0.02 -8.84
N THR A 341 -28.66 -0.80 -9.18
CA THR A 341 -29.65 -0.49 -10.23
C THR A 341 -30.45 0.80 -9.99
N ASP A 342 -30.46 1.32 -8.77
CA ASP A 342 -31.02 2.64 -8.43
C ASP A 342 -30.28 3.80 -9.11
N LEU A 343 -29.06 3.57 -9.60
CA LEU A 343 -28.21 4.56 -10.26
C LEU A 343 -28.20 4.44 -11.78
N THR A 344 -28.86 3.45 -12.37
CA THR A 344 -28.84 3.16 -13.82
C THR A 344 -29.12 4.38 -14.69
N GLU A 345 -30.21 5.11 -14.45
CA GLU A 345 -30.57 6.27 -15.27
C GLU A 345 -29.58 7.44 -15.13
N ALA A 346 -28.99 7.61 -13.95
CA ALA A 346 -28.01 8.66 -13.71
C ALA A 346 -26.70 8.36 -14.45
N VAL A 347 -26.25 7.11 -14.43
CA VAL A 347 -25.06 6.67 -15.17
C VAL A 347 -25.30 6.70 -16.68
N LEU A 348 -26.45 6.21 -17.17
CA LEU A 348 -26.79 6.23 -18.60
C LEU A 348 -26.76 7.64 -19.17
N ARG A 349 -27.24 8.63 -18.41
CA ARG A 349 -27.20 10.04 -18.82
C ARG A 349 -25.77 10.50 -19.09
N GLU A 350 -24.85 10.19 -18.19
CA GLU A 350 -23.46 10.61 -18.33
C GLU A 350 -22.73 9.81 -19.42
N VAL A 351 -23.01 8.51 -19.56
CA VAL A 351 -22.49 7.69 -20.68
C VAL A 351 -22.88 8.30 -22.02
N ARG A 352 -24.18 8.57 -22.25
CA ARG A 352 -24.68 9.19 -23.49
C ARG A 352 -24.07 10.56 -23.75
N ALA A 353 -23.92 11.36 -22.69
CA ALA A 353 -23.40 12.71 -22.81
C ALA A 353 -21.89 12.73 -23.09
N ALA A 354 -21.15 11.68 -22.74
CA ALA A 354 -19.73 11.53 -23.04
C ALA A 354 -19.47 10.87 -24.40
N THR A 355 -20.27 9.87 -24.79
CA THR A 355 -20.11 9.17 -26.07
C THR A 355 -20.72 9.92 -27.26
N GLY A 356 -21.55 10.94 -26.99
CA GLY A 356 -22.01 11.89 -28.00
C GLY A 356 -20.97 12.91 -28.47
N VAL A 357 -19.76 12.92 -27.88
CA VAL A 357 -18.63 13.78 -28.28
C VAL A 357 -17.88 13.13 -29.45
N ASP A 358 -17.21 13.93 -30.29
CA ASP A 358 -16.70 13.60 -31.63
C ASP A 358 -15.47 12.65 -31.69
N VAL A 359 -15.40 11.64 -30.82
CA VAL A 359 -14.34 10.61 -30.83
C VAL A 359 -14.91 9.30 -31.36
N ALA A 360 -14.44 8.89 -32.55
CA ALA A 360 -14.98 7.76 -33.29
C ALA A 360 -14.88 6.43 -32.51
N GLU A 361 -13.81 6.26 -31.74
CA GLU A 361 -13.54 5.06 -30.94
C GLU A 361 -14.50 4.91 -29.76
N ALA A 362 -14.83 6.02 -29.07
CA ALA A 362 -15.81 6.03 -27.99
C ALA A 362 -17.23 5.80 -28.52
N ARG A 363 -17.54 6.28 -29.73
CA ARG A 363 -18.81 6.01 -30.42
C ARG A 363 -18.97 4.53 -30.76
N GLY A 364 -17.88 3.85 -31.10
CA GLY A 364 -17.87 2.41 -31.44
C GLY A 364 -18.28 1.49 -30.29
N VAL A 365 -18.07 1.90 -29.03
CA VAL A 365 -18.41 1.11 -27.83
C VAL A 365 -19.60 1.68 -27.05
N ALA A 366 -20.19 2.79 -27.51
CA ALA A 366 -21.22 3.52 -26.76
C ALA A 366 -22.42 2.65 -26.41
N GLN A 367 -22.93 1.90 -27.39
CA GLN A 367 -24.06 1.00 -27.20
C GLN A 367 -23.73 -0.12 -26.20
N VAL A 368 -22.56 -0.75 -26.35
CA VAL A 368 -22.08 -1.79 -25.42
C VAL A 368 -21.98 -1.24 -23.99
N LEU A 369 -21.46 -0.01 -23.83
CA LEU A 369 -21.35 0.60 -22.52
C LEU A 369 -22.73 0.90 -21.90
N GLU A 370 -23.70 1.36 -22.69
CA GLU A 370 -25.08 1.50 -22.20
C GLU A 370 -25.68 0.15 -21.82
N ASP A 371 -25.38 -0.91 -22.55
CA ASP A 371 -25.89 -2.25 -22.28
C ASP A 371 -25.23 -2.88 -21.04
N VAL A 372 -23.96 -2.59 -20.76
CA VAL A 372 -23.31 -2.86 -19.47
C VAL A 372 -24.08 -2.19 -18.34
N VAL A 373 -24.41 -0.90 -18.48
CA VAL A 373 -25.12 -0.15 -17.42
C VAL A 373 -26.54 -0.69 -17.19
N ARG A 374 -27.22 -1.15 -18.24
CA ARG A 374 -28.60 -1.69 -18.13
C ARG A 374 -28.66 -3.12 -17.65
N THR A 375 -27.78 -3.98 -18.15
CA THR A 375 -27.92 -5.44 -18.06
C THR A 375 -26.88 -6.10 -17.17
N VAL A 376 -25.80 -5.39 -16.81
CA VAL A 376 -24.67 -5.93 -16.03
C VAL A 376 -24.56 -5.22 -14.69
N ASP A 377 -24.09 -3.97 -14.69
CA ASP A 377 -23.99 -3.12 -13.51
C ASP A 377 -23.75 -1.65 -13.91
N PRO A 378 -24.58 -0.70 -13.44
CA PRO A 378 -24.26 0.72 -13.56
C PRO A 378 -22.93 1.13 -12.93
N ASP A 379 -22.48 0.48 -11.85
CA ASP A 379 -21.17 0.72 -11.24
C ASP A 379 -20.02 0.43 -12.21
N LEU A 380 -20.03 -0.78 -12.79
CA LEU A 380 -19.02 -1.22 -13.75
C LEU A 380 -19.04 -0.34 -15.01
N GLY A 381 -20.23 -0.03 -15.53
CA GLY A 381 -20.38 0.87 -16.67
C GLY A 381 -19.84 2.27 -16.38
N PHE A 382 -20.06 2.81 -15.19
CA PHE A 382 -19.49 4.11 -14.80
C PHE A 382 -17.95 4.05 -14.71
N ARG A 383 -17.36 2.98 -14.17
CA ARG A 383 -15.89 2.83 -14.11
C ARG A 383 -15.26 2.69 -15.49
N PHE A 384 -15.92 2.01 -16.43
CA PHE A 384 -15.49 1.98 -17.83
C PHE A 384 -15.61 3.35 -18.49
N LEU A 385 -16.68 4.12 -18.25
CA LEU A 385 -16.78 5.50 -18.72
C LEU A 385 -15.57 6.33 -18.28
N LEU A 386 -15.26 6.33 -16.98
CA LEU A 386 -14.10 7.07 -16.46
C LEU A 386 -12.79 6.60 -17.11
N GLN A 387 -12.61 5.29 -17.28
CA GLN A 387 -11.45 4.72 -17.95
C GLN A 387 -11.32 5.21 -19.40
N LEU A 388 -12.42 5.30 -20.15
CA LEU A 388 -12.40 5.77 -21.54
C LEU A 388 -12.04 7.26 -21.61
N LEU A 389 -12.60 8.08 -20.71
CA LEU A 389 -12.25 9.50 -20.64
C LEU A 389 -10.75 9.69 -20.37
N THR A 390 -10.18 8.91 -19.44
CA THR A 390 -8.74 8.94 -19.14
C THR A 390 -7.89 8.35 -20.27
N ALA A 391 -8.34 7.27 -20.90
CA ALA A 391 -7.56 6.59 -21.93
C ALA A 391 -7.42 7.46 -23.17
N TYR A 392 -8.49 8.14 -23.57
CA TYR A 392 -8.53 8.97 -24.79
C TYR A 392 -8.34 10.46 -24.51
N ASP A 393 -7.89 10.82 -23.31
CA ASP A 393 -7.64 12.21 -22.87
C ASP A 393 -8.81 13.16 -23.17
N LEU A 394 -10.04 12.67 -22.95
CA LEU A 394 -11.24 13.42 -23.28
C LEU A 394 -11.46 14.54 -22.25
N PRO A 395 -11.61 15.80 -22.69
CA PRO A 395 -11.76 16.92 -21.77
C PRO A 395 -13.07 16.82 -20.99
N VAL A 396 -12.99 17.06 -19.69
CA VAL A 396 -14.14 17.08 -18.78
C VAL A 396 -14.28 18.46 -18.18
N THR A 397 -15.46 19.08 -18.36
CA THR A 397 -15.78 20.37 -17.74
C THR A 397 -15.97 20.23 -16.24
N ASP A 398 -15.71 21.29 -15.47
CA ASP A 398 -15.89 21.27 -14.00
C ASP A 398 -17.30 20.85 -13.58
N ALA A 399 -18.33 21.30 -14.31
CA ALA A 399 -19.70 20.94 -14.04
C ALA A 399 -19.95 19.43 -14.21
N ARG A 400 -19.28 18.78 -15.18
CA ARG A 400 -19.37 17.34 -15.40
C ARG A 400 -18.53 16.56 -14.40
N ARG A 401 -17.34 17.07 -14.05
CA ARG A 401 -16.49 16.51 -12.98
C ARG A 401 -17.25 16.43 -11.64
N ARG A 402 -17.92 17.50 -11.21
CA ARG A 402 -18.73 17.49 -9.98
C ARG A 402 -19.83 16.44 -9.99
N ARG A 403 -20.52 16.25 -11.13
CA ARG A 403 -21.53 15.19 -11.25
C ARG A 403 -20.90 13.79 -11.17
N TYR A 404 -19.69 13.63 -11.67
CA TYR A 404 -18.95 12.36 -11.53
C TYR A 404 -18.51 12.13 -10.09
N GLU A 405 -18.07 13.16 -9.37
CA GLU A 405 -17.78 13.09 -7.93
C GLU A 405 -19.02 12.69 -7.13
N GLU A 406 -20.17 13.32 -7.40
CA GLU A 406 -21.46 12.97 -6.77
C GLU A 406 -21.90 11.53 -7.06
N LEU A 407 -21.71 11.05 -8.30
CA LEU A 407 -21.99 9.65 -8.66
C LEU A 407 -21.01 8.69 -7.98
N ALA A 408 -19.72 9.01 -7.96
CA ALA A 408 -18.67 8.24 -7.31
C ALA A 408 -18.94 8.10 -5.81
N GLU A 409 -19.32 9.18 -5.13
CA GLU A 409 -19.71 9.15 -3.72
C GLU A 409 -20.91 8.22 -3.48
N ARG A 410 -21.96 8.32 -4.32
CA ARG A 410 -23.15 7.45 -4.22
C ARG A 410 -22.82 5.98 -4.47
N LEU A 411 -21.85 5.69 -5.32
CA LEU A 411 -21.33 4.35 -5.59
C LEU A 411 -20.37 3.84 -4.51
N GLY A 412 -19.94 4.71 -3.58
CA GLY A 412 -19.06 4.35 -2.46
C GLY A 412 -17.57 4.43 -2.80
N TYR A 413 -17.18 5.25 -3.78
CA TYR A 413 -15.78 5.41 -4.18
C TYR A 413 -15.02 6.28 -3.18
N SER A 414 -13.69 6.11 -3.14
CA SER A 414 -12.80 7.01 -2.43
C SER A 414 -12.83 8.41 -3.05
N ARG A 415 -12.56 9.44 -2.25
CA ARG A 415 -12.62 10.86 -2.69
C ARG A 415 -11.71 11.15 -3.88
N ASP A 416 -10.56 10.48 -3.93
CA ASP A 416 -9.53 10.72 -4.95
C ASP A 416 -9.86 10.05 -6.29
N HIS A 417 -10.94 9.26 -6.38
CA HIS A 417 -11.22 8.42 -7.55
C HIS A 417 -11.44 9.18 -8.85
N VAL A 418 -12.08 10.33 -8.81
CA VAL A 418 -12.37 11.12 -10.01
C VAL A 418 -11.19 12.04 -10.33
N ASP A 419 -10.52 12.58 -9.31
CA ASP A 419 -9.43 13.54 -9.46
C ASP A 419 -8.17 12.93 -10.06
N ASP A 420 -7.77 11.73 -9.63
CA ASP A 420 -6.59 11.03 -10.15
C ASP A 420 -6.78 10.46 -11.58
N ARG A 421 -7.99 10.55 -12.14
CA ARG A 421 -8.34 9.91 -13.42
C ARG A 421 -8.58 10.90 -14.55
N LEU A 422 -9.15 12.06 -14.31
CA LEU A 422 -9.66 12.88 -15.41
C LEU A 422 -8.72 14.04 -15.76
N PRO A 423 -8.34 14.20 -17.05
CA PRO A 423 -7.54 15.34 -17.48
C PRO A 423 -8.27 16.66 -17.23
N HIS A 424 -7.54 17.67 -16.76
CA HIS A 424 -8.09 19.01 -16.53
C HIS A 424 -8.14 19.81 -17.82
N THR A 425 -9.24 20.54 -18.01
CA THR A 425 -9.26 21.63 -18.98
C THR A 425 -8.79 22.88 -18.25
N GLN A 426 -7.64 23.46 -18.61
CA GLN A 426 -7.36 24.84 -18.19
C GLN A 426 -8.35 25.73 -18.95
N ALA A 427 -9.23 26.40 -18.20
CA ALA A 427 -10.15 27.40 -18.76
C ALA A 427 -9.39 28.63 -19.25
#